data_AF-A0A975XT06-F1
#
_entry.id   AF-A0A975XT06-F1
#
_cell.length_a   1.000
_cell.length_b   1.000
_cell.length_c   1.000
_cell.angle_alpha   90.00
_cell.angle_beta   90.00
_cell.angle_gamma   90.00
#
_symmetry.space_group_name_H-M   'P 1'
#
loop_
_entity.id
_entity.type
_entity.pdbx_description
1 polymer ?
#
loop_
_entity_poly.entity_id
_entity_poly.type
_entity_poly.pdbx_seq_one_letter_code
_entity_poly.pdbx_strand_id
1 'polypeptide(L)' 'MSESAGDESAPAEGAPVIVRSKNVSAVELAAVSAVVRGMLEEEGDSLRAENVRGQSAWQRSQRDLRGPVTPGYGRWNG' A
#
# COMPACT_ATOMS: atom_id res chain seq x y z
N MET A 1 7.57 -14.47 -31.72
CA MET A 1 7.61 -13.95 -30.35
C MET A 1 6.31 -13.23 -30.14
N SER A 2 5.34 -13.91 -29.53
CA SER A 2 3.96 -13.44 -29.39
C SER A 2 3.89 -12.26 -28.41
N GLU A 3 3.10 -11.27 -28.80
CA GLU A 3 2.54 -10.24 -27.93
C GLU A 3 1.88 -10.89 -26.71
N SER A 4 2.37 -10.57 -25.52
CA SER A 4 1.59 -10.75 -24.29
C SER A 4 0.74 -9.50 -24.13
N ALA A 5 -0.52 -9.60 -24.54
CA ALA A 5 -1.56 -8.62 -24.27
C ALA A 5 -1.53 -8.28 -22.78
N GLY A 6 -1.38 -7.00 -22.47
CA GLY A 6 -1.56 -6.48 -21.13
C GLY A 6 -2.94 -6.89 -20.66
N ASP A 7 -2.96 -7.51 -19.48
CA ASP A 7 -4.15 -7.77 -18.69
C ASP A 7 -4.89 -6.43 -18.52
N GLU A 8 -5.90 -6.19 -19.36
CA GLU A 8 -6.85 -5.10 -19.19
C GLU A 8 -7.70 -5.49 -17.98
N SER A 9 -7.12 -5.22 -16.81
CA SER A 9 -7.71 -5.45 -15.51
C SER A 9 -9.03 -4.69 -15.46
N ALA A 10 -10.14 -5.42 -15.65
CA ALA A 10 -11.48 -4.91 -15.48
C ALA A 10 -11.56 -4.22 -14.11
N PRO A 11 -12.26 -3.07 -13.98
CA PRO A 11 -12.37 -2.39 -12.71
C PRO A 11 -12.90 -3.40 -11.70
N ALA A 12 -12.12 -3.66 -10.65
CA ALA A 12 -12.49 -4.58 -9.59
C ALA A 12 -13.91 -4.22 -9.14
N GLU A 13 -14.88 -5.09 -9.45
CA GLU A 13 -16.25 -4.99 -8.95
C GLU A 13 -16.14 -4.88 -7.43
N GLY A 14 -16.34 -3.66 -6.92
CA GLY A 14 -16.09 -3.32 -5.54
C GLY A 14 -16.91 -4.21 -4.60
N ALA A 15 -16.36 -4.50 -3.43
CA ALA A 15 -17.07 -5.29 -2.43
C ALA A 15 -18.51 -4.74 -2.22
N PRO A 16 -19.54 -5.61 -2.17
CA PRO A 16 -20.91 -5.15 -2.08
C PRO A 16 -21.15 -4.39 -0.76
N VAL A 17 -21.55 -3.11 -0.86
CA VAL A 17 -21.92 -2.29 0.30
C VAL A 17 -23.34 -2.65 0.74
N ILE A 18 -23.51 -3.10 1.98
CA ILE A 18 -24.81 -3.47 2.55
C ILE A 18 -25.26 -2.42 3.57
N VAL A 19 -26.39 -1.78 3.31
CA VAL A 19 -27.02 -0.85 4.26
C VAL A 19 -28.04 -1.60 5.11
N ARG A 20 -27.87 -1.54 6.44
CA ARG A 20 -28.74 -2.22 7.41
C ARG A 20 -29.85 -1.34 7.99
N SER A 21 -29.72 -0.01 7.88
CA SER A 21 -30.72 0.94 8.35
C SER A 21 -31.96 0.95 7.45
N LYS A 22 -33.12 1.27 8.04
CA LYS A 22 -34.38 1.44 7.31
C LYS A 22 -34.51 2.90 6.85
N ASN A 23 -35.30 3.13 5.80
CA ASN A 23 -35.68 4.46 5.30
C ASN A 23 -34.52 5.36 4.87
N VAL A 24 -33.44 4.79 4.34
CA VAL A 24 -32.34 5.58 3.75
C VAL A 24 -32.78 6.12 2.40
N SER A 25 -32.65 7.43 2.21
CA SER A 25 -32.91 8.08 0.93
C SER A 25 -31.77 7.84 -0.07
N ALA A 26 -32.07 7.99 -1.36
CA ALA A 26 -31.06 7.89 -2.41
C ALA A 26 -29.92 8.91 -2.23
N VAL A 27 -30.24 10.10 -1.71
CA VAL A 27 -29.27 11.17 -1.46
C VAL A 27 -28.32 10.80 -0.33
N GLU A 28 -28.85 10.27 0.78
CA GLU A 28 -28.01 9.82 1.91
C GLU A 28 -27.13 8.64 1.52
N LEU A 29 -27.66 7.68 0.77
CA LEU A 29 -26.87 6.56 0.25
C LEU A 29 -25.74 7.05 -0.64
N ALA A 30 -26.01 7.99 -1.55
CA ALA A 30 -25.00 8.57 -2.43
C ALA A 30 -23.92 9.33 -1.63
N ALA A 31 -24.32 10.13 -0.65
CA ALA A 31 -23.41 10.89 0.20
C ALA A 31 -22.46 9.96 0.98
N VAL A 32 -22.99 8.95 1.66
CA VAL A 32 -22.17 7.98 2.42
C VAL A 32 -21.27 7.19 1.49
N SER A 33 -21.77 6.75 0.34
CA SER A 33 -20.97 6.00 -0.65
C SER A 33 -19.83 6.85 -1.19
N ALA A 34 -20.06 8.14 -1.44
CA ALA A 34 -19.01 9.06 -1.89
C ALA A 34 -17.93 9.25 -0.82
N VAL A 35 -18.29 9.37 0.46
CA VAL A 35 -17.32 9.48 1.56
C VAL A 35 -16.48 8.22 1.69
N VAL A 36 -17.11 7.05 1.73
CA VAL A 36 -16.40 5.75 1.84
C VAL A 36 -15.48 5.54 0.64
N ARG A 37 -15.95 5.89 -0.57
CA ARG A 37 -15.13 5.81 -1.78
C ARG A 37 -13.94 6.77 -1.73
N GLY A 38 -14.13 8.00 -1.29
CA GLY A 38 -13.04 8.98 -1.13
C GLY A 38 -11.96 8.48 -0.15
N MET A 39 -12.36 7.92 0.99
CA MET A 39 -11.42 7.34 1.96
C MET A 39 -10.63 6.16 1.37
N LEU A 40 -11.28 5.30 0.58
CA LEU A 40 -10.62 4.18 -0.07
C LEU A 40 -9.64 4.63 -1.17
N GLU A 41 -10.00 5.67 -1.92
CA GLU A 41 -9.13 6.27 -2.93
C GLU A 41 -7.86 6.88 -2.29
N GLU A 42 -8.00 7.62 -1.17
CA GLU A 42 -6.88 8.19 -0.41
C GLU A 42 -5.93 7.13 0.16
N GLU A 43 -6.49 6.05 0.72
CA GLU A 43 -5.69 4.93 1.23
C GLU A 43 -4.96 4.21 0.07
N GLY A 44 -5.66 3.98 -1.04
CA GLY A 44 -5.07 3.38 -2.23
C GLY A 44 -3.96 4.25 -2.84
N ASP A 45 -4.12 5.57 -2.85
CA ASP A 45 -3.09 6.53 -3.27
C ASP A 45 -1.88 6.48 -2.33
N SER A 46 -2.11 6.39 -1.02
CA SER A 46 -1.04 6.30 -0.02
C SER A 46 -0.20 5.03 -0.19
N LEU A 47 -0.85 3.88 -0.36
CA LEU A 47 -0.19 2.60 -0.63
C LEU A 47 0.57 2.61 -1.96
N ARG A 48 0.00 3.20 -3.01
CA ARG A 48 0.70 3.38 -4.30
C ARG A 48 1.91 4.30 -4.15
N ALA A 49 1.79 5.39 -3.41
CA ALA A 49 2.90 6.32 -3.17
C ALA A 49 4.02 5.68 -2.35
N GLU A 50 3.71 4.83 -1.37
CA GLU A 50 4.71 4.03 -0.65
C GLU A 50 5.41 3.04 -1.58
N ASN A 51 4.66 2.33 -2.42
CA ASN A 51 5.21 1.37 -3.37
C ASN A 51 6.15 2.05 -4.41
N VAL A 52 5.76 3.23 -4.92
CA VAL A 52 6.60 4.04 -5.82
C VAL A 52 7.93 4.45 -5.16
N ARG A 53 7.99 4.58 -3.83
CA ARG A 53 9.23 4.92 -3.11
C ARG A 53 10.23 3.77 -3.04
N GLY A 54 9.89 2.56 -3.53
CA GLY A 54 10.83 1.45 -3.75
C GLY A 54 11.83 1.22 -2.61
N GLN A 55 12.99 0.64 -2.92
CA GLN A 55 14.08 0.55 -1.96
C GLN A 55 14.80 1.90 -1.86
N SER A 56 14.77 2.51 -0.66
CA SER A 56 15.40 3.81 -0.44
C SER A 56 16.90 3.78 -0.75
N ALA A 57 17.49 4.93 -1.09
CA ALA A 57 18.93 5.03 -1.33
C ALA A 57 19.76 4.57 -0.10
N TRP A 58 19.24 4.81 1.10
CA TRP A 58 19.82 4.33 2.34
C TRP A 58 19.79 2.80 2.45
N GLN A 59 18.63 2.15 2.21
CA GLN A 59 18.52 0.69 2.16
C GLN A 59 19.41 0.06 1.07
N ARG A 60 19.53 0.69 -0.10
CA ARG A 60 20.46 0.24 -1.15
C ARG A 60 21.92 0.35 -0.75
N SER A 61 22.25 1.31 0.11
CA SER A 61 23.60 1.51 0.63
C SER A 61 23.93 0.66 1.87
N GLN A 62 22.91 0.07 2.53
CA GLN A 62 23.16 -0.86 3.62
C GLN A 62 23.86 -2.11 3.07
N ARG A 63 25.04 -2.38 3.62
CA ARG A 63 25.74 -3.65 3.46
C ARG A 63 25.63 -4.41 4.77
N ASP A 64 25.43 -5.71 4.70
CA ASP A 64 25.55 -6.57 5.87
C ASP A 64 26.92 -6.33 6.51
N LEU A 65 26.90 -5.82 7.74
CA LEU A 65 28.10 -5.82 8.58
C LEU A 65 28.44 -7.29 8.80
N ARG A 66 29.58 -7.72 8.25
CA ARG A 66 30.01 -9.11 8.33
C ARG A 66 30.25 -9.48 9.79
N GLY A 67 29.26 -10.13 10.38
CA GLY A 67 29.35 -10.85 11.63
C GLY A 67 28.99 -10.02 12.89
N PRO A 68 28.54 -10.71 13.95
CA PRO A 68 28.26 -10.08 15.23
C PRO A 68 29.55 -9.50 15.83
N VAL A 69 29.54 -8.19 16.10
CA VAL A 69 30.58 -7.54 16.91
C VAL A 69 30.40 -8.01 18.34
N THR A 70 31.38 -8.75 18.87
CA THR A 70 31.38 -9.16 20.28
C THR A 70 31.99 -8.04 21.12
N PRO A 71 31.21 -7.30 21.93
CA PRO A 71 31.73 -6.19 22.73
C PRO A 71 32.69 -6.71 23.82
N GLY A 72 33.83 -6.05 24.01
CA GLY A 72 34.78 -6.35 25.08
C GLY A 72 35.94 -5.36 25.11
N TYR A 73 36.56 -5.17 26.28
CA TYR A 73 37.73 -4.31 26.44
C TYR A 73 38.81 -4.69 25.42
N GLY A 74 39.22 -3.73 24.58
CA GLY A 74 40.26 -3.91 23.56
C GLY A 74 39.85 -4.62 22.26
N ARG A 75 38.55 -4.88 22.03
CA ARG A 75 38.05 -5.58 20.83
C ARG A 75 37.43 -4.69 19.75
N TRP A 76 37.67 -3.38 19.81
CA TRP A 76 37.05 -2.38 18.92
C TRP A 76 37.93 -1.97 17.72
N ASN A 77 39.08 -2.62 17.53
CA ASN A 77 40.08 -2.26 16.53
C ASN A 77 40.18 -3.38 15.48
N GLY A 78 39.21 -3.37 14.56
CA GLY A 78 39.32 -3.97 13.24
C GLY A 78 39.54 -2.89 12.20
#